data_AF-X1NTY7-F1
#
_entry.id   AF-X1NTY7-F1
#
_cell.length_a   1.000
_cell.length_b   1.000
_cell.length_c   1.000
_cell.angle_alpha   90.00
_cell.angle_beta   90.00
_cell.angle_gamma   90.00
#
_symmetry.space_group_name_H-M   'P 1'
#
loop_
_entity.id
_entity.type
_entity.pdbx_description
1 polymer ?
#
loop_
_entity_poly.entity_id
_entity_poly.type
_entity_poly.pdbx_seq_one_letter_code
_entity_poly.pdbx_strand_id
1 'polypeptide(L)'
;RILPPIEVKKRIKGLKQIEVTDRVARECIDLVYGFFTPLQGFMGKADVESVCEKMNLTDGTLWPIPIVFDITNEEIKEKGIKEKDVILLAYNSHTLAILEIEEIFKYDKLEIEQAVLGTTDSEHPGVKMYDELKDTFIGGKVTMVNIPKFNPPFDKFW
;
A
#
# COMPACT_ATOMS: atom_id res chain seq x y z
N ARG A 1 9.58 -5.09 11.64
CA ARG A 1 8.26 -5.52 11.11
C ARG A 1 8.42 -6.61 10.04
N ILE A 2 9.37 -7.54 10.25
CA ILE A 2 9.62 -8.67 9.36
C ILE A 2 9.39 -9.92 10.22
N LEU A 3 8.59 -10.87 9.73
CA LEU A 3 8.30 -12.08 10.48
C LEU A 3 9.54 -12.97 10.61
N PRO A 4 9.79 -13.57 11.79
CA PRO A 4 10.79 -14.62 11.92
C PRO A 4 10.47 -15.80 10.98
N PRO A 5 11.46 -16.42 10.32
CA PRO A 5 11.22 -17.50 9.35
C PRO A 5 10.39 -18.68 9.89
N ILE A 6 10.47 -18.93 11.20
CA ILE A 6 9.75 -20.00 11.90
C ILE A 6 8.23 -19.71 11.96
N GLU A 7 7.84 -18.44 12.06
CA GLU A 7 6.44 -18.02 12.21
C GLU A 7 5.74 -17.82 10.86
N VAL A 8 6.50 -17.52 9.80
CA VAL A 8 6.00 -17.27 8.45
C VAL A 8 5.03 -18.36 7.99
N LYS A 9 5.46 -19.63 8.01
CA LYS A 9 4.63 -20.75 7.52
C LYS A 9 3.31 -20.89 8.26
N LYS A 10 3.29 -20.56 9.56
CA LYS A 10 2.08 -20.63 10.39
C LYS A 10 1.14 -19.47 10.04
N ARG A 11 1.68 -18.26 9.87
CA ARG A 11 0.91 -17.03 9.71
C ARG A 11 0.34 -16.86 8.30
N ILE A 12 1.01 -17.37 7.26
CA ILE A 12 0.52 -17.32 5.88
C ILE A 12 -0.47 -18.44 5.53
N LYS A 13 -0.59 -19.47 6.37
CA LYS A 13 -1.37 -20.67 6.04
C LYS A 13 -2.85 -20.35 5.93
N GLY A 14 -3.41 -20.56 4.73
CA GLY A 14 -4.84 -20.36 4.46
C GLY A 14 -5.24 -18.90 4.26
N LEU A 15 -4.28 -17.97 4.19
CA LEU A 15 -4.57 -16.59 3.83
C LEU A 15 -4.93 -16.48 2.35
N LYS A 16 -5.85 -15.56 2.04
CA LYS A 16 -6.16 -15.17 0.66
C LYS A 16 -4.96 -14.45 0.07
N GLN A 17 -4.55 -14.83 -1.13
CA GLN A 17 -3.41 -14.22 -1.81
C GLN A 17 -3.88 -13.22 -2.87
N ILE A 18 -3.20 -12.07 -2.91
CA ILE A 18 -3.37 -11.01 -3.91
C ILE A 18 -2.03 -10.75 -4.57
N GLU A 19 -2.02 -10.71 -5.90
CA GLU A 19 -0.86 -10.26 -6.66
C GLU A 19 -0.86 -8.74 -6.70
N VAL A 20 0.23 -8.13 -6.25
CA VAL A 20 0.36 -6.67 -6.19
C VAL A 20 1.18 -6.14 -7.35
N THR A 21 0.96 -4.87 -7.69
CA THR A 21 1.75 -4.17 -8.68
C THR A 21 3.15 -3.87 -8.15
N ASP A 22 4.07 -3.52 -9.05
CA ASP A 22 5.42 -3.08 -8.72
C ASP A 22 5.45 -1.88 -7.76
N ARG A 23 4.51 -0.94 -7.91
CA ARG A 23 4.34 0.21 -7.01
C ARG A 23 4.03 -0.24 -5.59
N VAL A 24 2.97 -1.03 -5.42
CA VAL A 24 2.52 -1.51 -4.10
C VAL A 24 3.60 -2.40 -3.45
N ALA A 25 4.33 -3.19 -4.25
CA ALA A 25 5.44 -3.98 -3.75
C ALA A 25 6.56 -3.10 -3.16
N ARG A 26 6.97 -2.03 -3.85
CA ARG A 26 7.94 -1.05 -3.34
C ARG A 26 7.43 -0.35 -2.09
N GLU A 27 6.19 0.11 -2.08
CA GLU A 27 5.60 0.78 -0.92
C GLU A 27 5.54 -0.14 0.32
N CYS A 28 5.27 -1.44 0.14
CA CYS A 28 5.37 -2.42 1.23
C CYS A 28 6.78 -2.48 1.83
N ILE A 29 7.81 -2.43 0.99
CA ILE A 29 9.21 -2.42 1.41
C ILE A 29 9.49 -1.12 2.17
N ASP A 30 9.08 0.03 1.62
CA ASP A 30 9.31 1.36 2.20
C ASP A 30 8.63 1.53 3.57
N LEU A 31 7.41 1.00 3.72
CA LEU A 31 6.66 0.95 4.98
C LEU A 31 7.35 0.11 6.06
N VAL A 32 7.96 -1.01 5.67
CA VAL A 32 8.57 -1.96 6.62
C VAL A 32 9.99 -1.58 6.99
N TYR A 33 10.76 -1.06 6.04
CA TYR A 33 12.13 -0.58 6.27
C TYR A 33 12.17 0.82 6.89
N GLY A 34 11.02 1.49 6.99
CA GLY A 34 10.88 2.74 7.74
C GLY A 34 11.18 4.00 6.93
N PHE A 35 11.32 3.89 5.60
CA PHE A 35 11.36 5.06 4.71
C PHE A 35 10.09 5.90 4.84
N PHE A 36 8.96 5.26 5.17
CA PHE A 36 7.71 5.94 5.45
C PHE A 36 7.36 6.08 6.93
N THR A 37 8.35 6.10 7.83
CA THR A 37 8.10 6.37 9.26
C THR A 37 7.40 7.74 9.41
N PRO A 38 6.29 7.84 10.18
CA PRO A 38 5.81 6.90 11.20
C PRO A 38 4.81 5.82 10.73
N LEU A 39 4.43 5.78 9.45
CA LEU A 39 3.40 4.87 8.94
C LEU A 39 3.72 3.41 9.27
N GLN A 40 2.66 2.67 9.63
CA GLN A 40 2.75 1.23 9.93
C GLN A 40 2.20 0.36 8.79
N GLY A 41 1.66 1.00 7.75
CA GLY A 41 0.94 0.34 6.68
C GLY A 41 0.35 1.35 5.71
N PHE A 42 -0.52 0.87 4.83
CA PHE A 42 -1.27 1.74 3.91
C PHE A 42 -2.28 2.57 4.68
N MET A 43 -2.46 3.82 4.26
CA MET A 43 -3.33 4.78 4.93
C MET A 43 -4.79 4.37 4.86
N GLY A 44 -5.52 4.58 5.97
CA GLY A 44 -6.98 4.58 5.99
C GLY A 44 -7.54 5.89 5.42
N LYS A 45 -8.86 5.96 5.26
CA LYS A 45 -9.54 7.09 4.61
C LYS A 45 -9.23 8.41 5.29
N ALA A 46 -9.29 8.45 6.62
CA ALA A 46 -9.10 9.67 7.40
C ALA A 46 -7.69 10.26 7.24
N ASP A 47 -6.66 9.42 7.14
CA ASP A 47 -5.29 9.90 6.89
C ASP A 47 -5.13 10.39 5.46
N VAL A 48 -5.73 9.72 4.46
CA VAL A 48 -5.72 10.19 3.06
C VAL A 48 -6.39 11.56 2.94
N GLU A 49 -7.57 11.72 3.53
CA GLU A 49 -8.32 12.98 3.54
C GLU A 49 -7.53 14.09 4.23
N SER A 50 -6.96 13.81 5.42
CA SER A 50 -6.13 14.79 6.15
C SER A 50 -4.89 15.20 5.37
N VAL A 51 -4.22 14.26 4.70
CA VAL A 51 -3.05 14.56 3.85
C VAL A 51 -3.45 15.46 2.69
N CYS A 52 -4.57 15.17 2.01
CA CYS A 52 -5.03 15.97 0.87
C CYS A 52 -5.46 17.39 1.29
N GLU A 53 -6.12 17.54 2.43
CA GLU A 53 -6.61 18.85 2.89
C GLU A 53 -5.56 19.70 3.59
N LYS A 54 -4.70 19.07 4.39
CA LYS A 54 -3.89 19.75 5.43
C LYS A 54 -2.42 19.39 5.40
N MET A 55 -1.99 18.49 4.51
CA MET A 55 -0.61 18.02 4.40
C MET A 55 -0.09 17.38 5.70
N ASN A 56 -0.97 16.74 6.47
CA ASN A 56 -0.63 16.05 7.70
C ASN A 56 -1.48 14.80 7.89
N LEU A 57 -0.91 13.83 8.61
CA LEU A 57 -1.66 12.69 9.14
C LEU A 57 -2.64 13.17 10.20
N THR A 58 -3.62 12.33 10.54
CA THR A 58 -4.62 12.63 11.56
C THR A 58 -4.04 12.89 12.95
N ASP A 59 -2.82 12.40 13.22
CA ASP A 59 -2.08 12.65 14.47
C ASP A 59 -1.30 13.99 14.47
N GLY A 60 -1.35 14.74 13.38
CA GLY A 60 -0.65 16.02 13.20
C GLY A 60 0.76 15.90 12.62
N THR A 61 1.26 14.70 12.34
CA THR A 61 2.56 14.52 11.68
C THR A 61 2.51 15.08 10.26
N LEU A 62 3.48 15.94 9.90
CA LEU A 62 3.60 16.47 8.54
C LEU A 62 3.79 15.31 7.54
N TRP A 63 2.91 15.24 6.54
CA TRP A 63 2.95 14.19 5.53
C TRP A 63 2.30 14.66 4.22
N PRO A 64 3.05 14.73 3.10
CA PRO A 64 2.56 15.41 1.91
C PRO A 64 1.92 14.52 0.83
N ILE A 65 2.12 13.20 0.86
CA ILE A 65 1.72 12.30 -0.25
C ILE A 65 1.01 11.05 0.31
N PRO A 66 -0.26 10.79 -0.03
CA PRO A 66 -0.96 9.60 0.45
C PRO A 66 -0.27 8.30 0.01
N ILE A 67 -0.08 7.36 0.95
CA ILE A 67 0.46 6.02 0.67
C ILE A 67 -0.70 5.02 0.68
N VAL A 68 -1.16 4.65 -0.51
CA VAL A 68 -2.41 3.90 -0.71
C VAL A 68 -2.22 2.61 -1.49
N PHE A 69 -2.92 1.55 -1.07
CA PHE A 69 -3.02 0.31 -1.82
C PHE A 69 -4.36 0.28 -2.58
N ASP A 70 -4.30 0.32 -3.92
CA ASP A 70 -5.46 0.31 -4.79
C ASP A 70 -5.82 -1.12 -5.26
N ILE A 71 -7.12 -1.40 -5.31
CA ILE A 71 -7.70 -2.69 -5.70
C ILE A 71 -9.04 -2.49 -6.43
N THR A 72 -9.43 -3.42 -7.29
CA THR A 72 -10.72 -3.36 -8.00
C THR A 72 -11.82 -3.97 -7.13
N ASN A 73 -13.06 -3.52 -7.32
CA ASN A 73 -14.21 -4.11 -6.62
C ASN A 73 -14.43 -5.57 -7.04
N GLU A 74 -14.05 -5.92 -8.27
CA GLU A 74 -14.09 -7.27 -8.81
C GLU A 74 -13.12 -8.19 -8.06
N GLU A 75 -11.87 -7.75 -7.85
CA GLU A 75 -10.86 -8.53 -7.13
C GLU A 75 -11.21 -8.71 -5.65
N ILE A 76 -11.78 -7.67 -5.01
CA ILE A 76 -12.34 -7.77 -3.65
C ILE A 76 -13.42 -8.86 -3.59
N LYS A 77 -14.36 -8.85 -4.53
CA LYS A 77 -15.49 -9.80 -4.56
C LYS A 77 -15.02 -11.23 -4.87
N GLU A 78 -14.15 -11.40 -5.86
CA GLU A 78 -13.64 -12.71 -6.29
C GLU A 78 -12.87 -13.40 -5.17
N LYS A 79 -11.99 -12.66 -4.48
CA LYS A 79 -11.21 -13.19 -3.34
C LYS A 79 -12.01 -13.18 -2.03
N GLY A 80 -13.19 -12.56 -2.02
CA GLY A 80 -14.06 -12.43 -0.85
C GLY A 80 -13.40 -11.64 0.28
N ILE A 81 -12.62 -10.61 -0.04
CA ILE A 81 -11.87 -9.78 0.92
C ILE A 81 -12.83 -8.91 1.72
N LYS A 82 -12.59 -8.80 3.03
CA LYS A 82 -13.38 -8.00 3.96
C LYS A 82 -12.48 -7.23 4.92
N GLU A 83 -13.02 -6.18 5.53
CA GLU A 83 -12.37 -5.53 6.66
C GLU A 83 -12.07 -6.55 7.77
N LYS A 84 -10.96 -6.34 8.48
CA LYS A 84 -10.42 -7.24 9.52
C LYS A 84 -9.88 -8.58 8.99
N ASP A 85 -9.92 -8.81 7.68
CA ASP A 85 -9.18 -9.94 7.10
C ASP A 85 -7.68 -9.69 7.17
N VAL A 86 -6.94 -10.80 7.16
CA VAL A 86 -5.49 -10.81 6.96
C VAL A 86 -5.24 -11.45 5.60
N ILE A 87 -4.54 -10.74 4.72
CA ILE A 87 -4.27 -11.19 3.35
C ILE A 87 -2.78 -11.29 3.08
N LEU A 88 -2.42 -12.17 2.14
CA LEU A 88 -1.07 -12.38 1.66
C LEU A 88 -0.85 -11.58 0.38
N LEU A 89 0.13 -10.67 0.41
CA LEU A 89 0.58 -9.94 -0.76
C LEU A 89 1.71 -10.71 -1.44
N ALA A 90 1.60 -10.88 -2.74
CA ALA A 90 2.60 -11.52 -3.58
C ALA A 90 2.99 -10.63 -4.75
N TYR A 91 4.26 -10.70 -5.14
CA TYR A 91 4.82 -9.94 -6.24
C TYR A 91 5.70 -10.87 -7.09
N ASN A 92 5.45 -10.89 -8.40
CA ASN A 92 6.07 -11.81 -9.35
C ASN A 92 5.97 -13.28 -8.89
N SER A 93 4.79 -13.70 -8.41
CA SER A 93 4.55 -15.04 -7.85
C SER A 93 5.36 -15.40 -6.59
N HIS A 94 6.05 -14.43 -5.98
CA HIS A 94 6.74 -14.61 -4.72
C HIS A 94 5.98 -13.96 -3.57
N THR A 95 5.89 -14.66 -2.44
CA THR A 95 5.29 -14.11 -1.22
C THR A 95 6.11 -12.92 -0.72
N LEU A 96 5.45 -11.78 -0.53
CA LEU A 96 6.08 -10.53 -0.15
C LEU A 96 5.78 -10.17 1.31
N ALA A 97 4.52 -9.88 1.60
CA ALA A 97 4.08 -9.32 2.87
C ALA A 97 2.69 -9.82 3.25
N ILE A 98 2.31 -9.60 4.49
CA ILE A 98 0.95 -9.73 4.99
C ILE A 98 0.40 -8.33 5.21
N LEU A 99 -0.85 -8.12 4.81
CA LEU A 99 -1.63 -6.92 5.11
C LEU A 99 -2.77 -7.30 6.05
N GLU A 100 -2.79 -6.69 7.23
CA GLU A 100 -3.90 -6.76 8.18
C GLU A 100 -4.85 -5.60 7.86
N ILE A 101 -5.99 -5.92 7.23
CA ILE A 101 -6.92 -4.91 6.69
C ILE A 101 -7.69 -4.25 7.82
N GLU A 102 -7.58 -2.93 7.91
CA GLU A 102 -8.30 -2.12 8.88
C GLU A 102 -9.55 -1.48 8.24
N GLU A 103 -9.44 -1.04 6.99
CA GLU A 103 -10.51 -0.31 6.30
C GLU A 103 -10.46 -0.57 4.79
N ILE A 104 -11.63 -0.64 4.14
CA ILE A 104 -11.76 -0.65 2.67
C ILE A 104 -12.66 0.51 2.27
N PHE A 105 -12.14 1.43 1.47
CA PHE A 105 -12.84 2.69 1.17
C PHE A 105 -12.67 3.14 -0.28
N LYS A 106 -13.50 4.11 -0.68
CA LYS A 106 -13.35 4.85 -1.94
C LYS A 106 -12.94 6.28 -1.63
N TYR A 107 -12.11 6.85 -2.50
CA TYR A 107 -11.65 8.22 -2.43
C TYR A 107 -11.53 8.79 -3.85
N ASP A 108 -11.78 10.09 -4.01
CA ASP A 108 -11.71 10.74 -5.33
C ASP A 108 -10.24 10.94 -5.74
N LYS A 109 -9.87 10.35 -6.88
CA LYS A 109 -8.51 10.45 -7.42
C LYS A 109 -8.16 11.87 -7.85
N LEU A 110 -9.14 12.63 -8.34
CA LEU A 110 -8.96 14.03 -8.74
C LEU A 110 -8.60 14.92 -7.54
N GLU A 111 -9.18 14.64 -6.37
CA GLU A 111 -8.81 15.34 -5.14
C GLU A 111 -7.36 15.06 -4.74
N ILE A 112 -6.91 13.81 -4.87
CA ILE A 112 -5.52 13.44 -4.60
C ILE A 112 -4.58 14.13 -5.58
N GLU A 113 -4.88 14.09 -6.88
CA GLU A 113 -4.08 14.74 -7.92
C GLU A 113 -3.95 16.23 -7.68
N GLN A 114 -5.07 16.92 -7.44
CA GLN A 114 -5.06 18.35 -7.21
C GLN A 114 -4.31 18.72 -5.92
N ALA A 115 -4.44 17.92 -4.86
CA ALA A 115 -3.76 18.16 -3.59
C ALA A 115 -2.26 17.90 -3.65
N VAL A 116 -1.84 16.80 -4.29
CA VAL A 116 -0.44 16.33 -4.32
C VAL A 116 0.36 16.99 -5.43
N LEU A 117 -0.23 17.11 -6.63
CA LEU A 117 0.46 17.59 -7.83
C LEU A 117 0.14 19.06 -8.14
N GLY A 118 -0.90 19.61 -7.55
CA GLY A 118 -1.36 20.98 -7.83
C GLY A 118 -2.05 21.12 -9.19
N THR A 119 -2.27 20.03 -9.92
CA THR A 119 -2.88 19.99 -11.24
C THR A 119 -3.57 18.65 -11.49
N THR A 120 -4.62 18.67 -12.30
CA THR A 120 -5.31 17.49 -12.85
C THR A 120 -5.10 17.37 -14.37
N ASP A 121 -4.06 18.01 -14.91
CA ASP A 121 -3.74 17.94 -16.33
C ASP A 121 -3.24 16.54 -16.70
N SER A 122 -4.00 15.84 -17.55
CA SER A 122 -3.67 14.51 -18.04
C SER A 122 -2.31 14.43 -18.71
N GLU A 123 -1.72 15.51 -19.20
CA GLU A 123 -0.37 15.49 -19.78
C GLU A 123 0.74 15.38 -18.74
N HIS A 124 0.44 15.67 -17.47
CA HIS A 124 1.39 15.51 -16.37
C HIS A 124 1.62 14.01 -16.06
N PRO A 125 2.86 13.48 -16.10
CA PRO A 125 3.12 12.07 -15.86
C PRO A 125 2.63 11.55 -14.50
N GLY A 126 2.66 12.40 -13.47
CA GLY A 126 2.11 12.06 -12.16
C GLY A 126 0.60 11.92 -12.15
N VAL A 127 -0.12 12.72 -12.95
CA VAL A 127 -1.59 12.61 -13.06
C VAL A 127 -1.94 11.30 -13.76
N LYS A 128 -1.24 10.97 -14.86
CA LYS A 128 -1.40 9.66 -15.53
C LYS A 128 -1.23 8.47 -14.58
N MET A 129 -0.27 8.55 -13.65
CA MET A 129 -0.07 7.50 -12.65
C MET A 129 -1.26 7.38 -11.68
N TYR A 130 -1.85 8.50 -11.24
CA TYR A 130 -3.03 8.48 -10.38
C TYR A 130 -4.29 8.03 -11.14
N ASP A 131 -4.45 8.42 -12.40
CA ASP A 131 -5.53 7.95 -13.28
C ASP A 131 -5.53 6.42 -13.41
N GLU A 132 -4.35 5.79 -13.47
CA GLU A 132 -4.18 4.34 -13.54
C GLU A 132 -4.53 3.60 -12.24
N LEU A 133 -4.67 4.30 -11.10
CA LEU A 133 -5.09 3.66 -9.86
C LEU A 133 -6.53 3.15 -9.95
N LYS A 134 -6.78 2.02 -9.28
CA LYS A 134 -8.09 1.42 -9.16
C LYS A 134 -9.00 2.23 -8.22
N ASP A 135 -10.32 2.01 -8.31
CA ASP A 135 -11.34 2.85 -7.65
C ASP A 135 -11.53 2.59 -6.14
N THR A 136 -10.79 1.66 -5.55
CA THR A 136 -11.00 1.25 -4.15
C THR A 136 -9.66 1.05 -3.48
N PHE A 137 -9.56 1.53 -2.25
CA PHE A 137 -8.34 1.54 -1.47
C PHE A 137 -8.48 0.66 -0.23
N ILE A 138 -7.37 0.04 0.17
CA ILE A 138 -7.27 -0.76 1.39
C ILE A 138 -6.28 -0.09 2.33
N GLY A 139 -6.78 0.31 3.50
CA GLY A 139 -5.97 0.76 4.63
C GLY A 139 -5.65 -0.40 5.57
N GLY A 140 -4.45 -0.41 6.15
CA GLY A 140 -4.09 -1.43 7.12
C GLY A 140 -2.59 -1.67 7.28
N LYS A 141 -2.24 -2.42 8.32
CA LYS A 141 -0.84 -2.65 8.74
C LYS A 141 -0.13 -3.66 7.85
N VAL A 142 1.10 -3.31 7.45
CA VAL A 142 1.94 -4.18 6.60
C VAL A 142 3.04 -4.84 7.44
N THR A 143 3.17 -6.16 7.29
CA THR A 143 4.26 -6.94 7.86
C THR A 143 4.93 -7.77 6.79
N MET A 144 6.24 -7.64 6.62
CA MET A 144 6.96 -8.41 5.61
C MET A 144 7.14 -9.87 6.03
N VAL A 145 6.98 -10.76 5.06
CA VAL A 145 7.12 -12.21 5.23
C VAL A 145 8.52 -12.66 4.83
N ASN A 146 9.06 -12.07 3.76
CA ASN A 146 10.38 -12.37 3.25
C ASN A 146 11.21 -11.09 3.20
N ILE A 147 12.53 -11.23 3.31
CA ILE A 147 13.46 -10.12 3.07
C ILE A 147 13.49 -9.87 1.55
N PRO A 148 13.34 -8.62 1.06
CA PRO A 148 13.43 -8.36 -0.36
C PRO A 148 14.85 -8.68 -0.85
N LYS A 149 14.94 -9.26 -2.04
CA LYS A 149 16.21 -9.50 -2.72
C LYS A 149 16.28 -8.56 -3.92
N PHE A 150 17.23 -7.65 -3.89
CA PHE A 150 17.49 -6.75 -4.98
C PHE A 150 18.43 -7.39 -5.99
N ASN A 151 18.21 -7.09 -7.27
CA ASN A 151 19.07 -7.61 -8.32
C ASN A 151 20.41 -6.87 -8.33
N PRO A 152 21.53 -7.55 -8.62
CA PRO A 152 22.80 -6.89 -8.86
C PRO A 152 22.70 -5.89 -10.04
N PRO A 153 23.40 -4.73 -9.98
CA PRO A 153 24.32 -4.29 -8.94
C PRO A 153 23.66 -3.52 -7.77
N PHE A 154 22.33 -3.45 -7.73
CA PHE A 154 21.60 -2.63 -6.77
C PHE A 154 21.56 -3.21 -5.36
N ASP A 155 21.81 -4.52 -5.24
CA ASP A 155 21.97 -5.25 -3.97
C ASP A 155 23.01 -4.64 -3.02
N LYS A 156 24.00 -3.90 -3.55
CA LYS A 156 25.05 -3.24 -2.76
C LYS A 156 24.64 -1.90 -2.15
N PHE A 157 23.56 -1.30 -2.64
CA PHE A 157 23.09 0.02 -2.20
C PHE A 157 21.88 -0.08 -1.28
N TRP A 158 21.44 -1.31 -0.98
CA TRP A 158 20.30 -1.61 -0.14
C TRP A 158 20.74 -2.13 1.23
#